data_AF-A0A1C5HXX2-F1
#
_entry.id   AF-A0A1C5HXX2-F1
#
_cell.length_a   1.000
_cell.length_b   1.000
_cell.length_c   1.000
_cell.angle_alpha   90.00
_cell.angle_beta   90.00
_cell.angle_gamma   90.00
#
_symmetry.space_group_name_H-M   'P 1'
#
loop_
_entity.id
_entity.type
_entity.pdbx_description
1 polymer ?
#
loop_
_entity_poly.entity_id
_entity_poly.type
_entity_poly.pdbx_seq_one_letter_code
_entity_poly.pdbx_strand_id
1 'polypeptide(L)'
;MTVGDKGERLAESLANRLDRLVFTDLTTDQVTARLIDAVAGWAGERGWRVYRRAPSVLPLPPPMSAQFSVLDVACARPDGPPVVVEVDHGTRRRTWEKLLAEAAAGRIPLWVRWGAGRFTAPPPPIGMVACGVTRRTGPDGPLHSRVPVTDRPPPAHSAAELHSSDAVELPLPPAGDG
;
A
#
# COMPACT_ATOMS: atom_id res chain seq x y z
N MET A 1 -1.28 -22.04 -13.76
CA MET A 1 -1.46 -20.68 -13.21
C MET A 1 -2.11 -20.81 -11.85
N THR A 2 -1.32 -20.72 -10.79
CA THR A 2 -1.80 -20.85 -9.41
C THR A 2 -2.61 -19.63 -8.98
N VAL A 3 -3.29 -19.69 -7.84
CA VAL A 3 -3.95 -18.51 -7.23
C VAL A 3 -2.92 -17.43 -6.88
N GLY A 4 -1.69 -17.83 -6.51
CA GLY A 4 -0.57 -16.92 -6.27
C GLY A 4 -0.17 -16.13 -7.52
N ASP A 5 0.06 -16.81 -8.65
CA ASP A 5 0.43 -16.16 -9.93
C ASP A 5 -0.68 -15.21 -10.44
N LYS A 6 -1.94 -15.50 -10.09
CA LYS A 6 -3.07 -14.60 -10.37
C LYS A 6 -3.05 -13.39 -9.45
N GLY A 7 -2.75 -13.57 -8.17
CA GLY A 7 -2.63 -12.49 -7.18
C GLY A 7 -1.54 -11.49 -7.56
N GLU A 8 -0.35 -11.97 -7.94
CA GLU A 8 0.78 -11.11 -8.30
C GLU A 8 0.47 -10.23 -9.52
N ARG A 9 -0.07 -10.81 -10.60
CA ARG A 9 -0.43 -10.02 -11.80
C ARG A 9 -1.56 -9.03 -11.54
N LEU A 10 -2.48 -9.36 -10.66
CA LEU A 10 -3.53 -8.43 -10.23
C LEU A 10 -2.97 -7.29 -9.38
N ALA A 11 -2.04 -7.59 -8.48
CA ALA A 11 -1.32 -6.60 -7.68
C ALA A 11 -0.54 -5.64 -8.59
N GLU A 12 0.21 -6.17 -9.55
CA GLU A 12 0.94 -5.37 -10.55
C GLU A 12 -0.01 -4.51 -11.40
N SER A 13 -1.10 -5.10 -11.89
CA SER A 13 -2.10 -4.35 -12.65
C SER A 13 -2.73 -3.21 -11.84
N LEU A 14 -2.98 -3.42 -10.55
CA LEU A 14 -3.51 -2.39 -9.66
C LEU A 14 -2.44 -1.34 -9.34
N ALA A 15 -1.18 -1.74 -9.12
CA ALA A 15 -0.06 -0.82 -8.95
C ALA A 15 0.04 0.17 -10.12
N ASN A 16 -0.01 -0.35 -11.35
CA ASN A 16 -0.02 0.46 -12.58
C ASN A 16 -1.22 1.42 -12.68
N ARG A 17 -2.34 1.13 -12.00
CA ARG A 17 -3.47 2.07 -11.91
C ARG A 17 -3.19 3.16 -10.89
N LEU A 18 -2.70 2.78 -9.70
CA LEU A 18 -2.43 3.71 -8.61
C LEU A 18 -1.25 4.63 -8.93
N ASP A 19 -0.31 4.20 -9.77
CA ASP A 19 0.82 5.01 -10.22
C ASP A 19 0.42 6.25 -11.02
N ARG A 20 -0.77 6.22 -11.64
CA ARG A 20 -1.36 7.35 -12.35
C ARG A 20 -2.15 8.31 -11.46
N LEU A 21 -2.31 8.02 -10.17
CA LEU A 21 -3.03 8.90 -9.27
C LEU A 21 -2.18 10.10 -8.89
N VAL A 22 -2.80 11.27 -9.02
CA VAL A 22 -2.25 12.56 -8.62
C VAL A 22 -3.24 13.22 -7.67
N PHE A 23 -2.73 13.74 -6.56
CA PHE A 23 -3.48 14.56 -5.61
C PHE A 23 -2.50 15.35 -4.75
N THR A 24 -2.99 16.46 -4.20
CA THR A 24 -2.18 17.35 -3.36
C THR A 24 -2.92 17.64 -2.08
N ASP A 25 -2.18 17.64 -0.98
CA ASP A 25 -2.61 18.10 0.34
C ASP A 25 -3.92 17.47 0.82
N LEU A 26 -4.08 16.16 0.61
CA LEU A 26 -5.20 15.39 1.14
C LEU A 26 -4.92 14.93 2.57
N THR A 27 -5.94 14.92 3.42
CA THR A 27 -5.88 14.29 4.74
C THR A 27 -5.80 12.77 4.63
N THR A 28 -5.46 12.08 5.73
CA THR A 28 -5.38 10.61 5.76
C THR A 28 -6.67 9.92 5.29
N ASP A 29 -7.82 10.43 5.72
CA ASP A 29 -9.12 9.85 5.35
C ASP A 29 -9.44 10.12 3.88
N GLN A 30 -9.11 11.31 3.38
CA GLN A 30 -9.29 11.66 1.98
C GLN A 30 -8.41 10.81 1.05
N VAL A 31 -7.15 10.54 1.41
CA VAL A 31 -6.30 9.63 0.63
C VAL A 31 -6.87 8.22 0.63
N THR A 32 -7.29 7.71 1.80
CA THR A 32 -7.87 6.36 1.91
C THR A 32 -9.13 6.23 1.05
N ALA A 33 -10.05 7.19 1.14
CA ALA A 33 -11.25 7.24 0.30
C ALA A 33 -10.91 7.31 -1.19
N ARG A 34 -9.94 8.16 -1.57
CA ARG A 34 -9.49 8.32 -2.96
C ARG A 34 -8.90 7.03 -3.53
N LEU A 35 -8.15 6.28 -2.73
CA LEU A 35 -7.59 4.99 -3.12
C LEU A 35 -8.67 3.92 -3.23
N ILE A 36 -9.64 3.87 -2.32
CA ILE A 36 -10.81 2.99 -2.43
C ILE A 36 -11.59 3.27 -3.72
N ASP A 37 -11.80 4.54 -4.08
CA ASP A 37 -12.43 4.92 -5.34
C ASP A 37 -11.63 4.45 -6.55
N ALA A 38 -10.30 4.58 -6.52
CA ALA A 38 -9.44 4.13 -7.60
C ALA A 38 -9.44 2.60 -7.77
N VAL A 39 -9.44 1.85 -6.67
CA VAL A 39 -9.58 0.37 -6.68
C VAL A 39 -10.94 -0.04 -7.25
N ALA A 40 -12.01 0.63 -6.82
CA ALA A 40 -13.35 0.37 -7.33
C ALA A 40 -13.44 0.66 -8.85
N GLY A 41 -12.87 1.78 -9.31
CA GLY A 41 -12.80 2.13 -10.72
C GLY A 41 -12.00 1.12 -11.54
N TRP A 42 -10.83 0.70 -11.04
CA TRP A 42 -10.00 -0.34 -11.68
C TRP A 42 -10.74 -1.65 -11.92
N ALA A 43 -11.52 -2.09 -10.94
CA ALA A 43 -12.34 -3.29 -11.04
C ALA A 43 -13.55 -3.09 -11.96
N GLY A 44 -14.23 -1.94 -11.87
CA GLY A 44 -15.37 -1.60 -12.72
C GLY A 44 -15.00 -1.52 -14.21
N GLU A 45 -13.85 -0.94 -14.55
CA GLU A 45 -13.30 -0.88 -15.92
C GLU A 45 -13.05 -2.29 -16.51
N ARG A 46 -12.92 -3.32 -15.66
CA ARG A 46 -12.76 -4.74 -16.05
C ARG A 46 -14.08 -5.50 -16.09
N GLY A 47 -15.21 -4.82 -15.92
CA GLY A 47 -16.54 -5.43 -15.88
C GLY A 47 -16.84 -6.22 -14.60
N TRP A 48 -16.06 -6.02 -13.53
CA TRP A 48 -16.29 -6.72 -12.27
C TRP A 48 -17.39 -6.04 -11.46
N ARG A 49 -18.14 -6.82 -10.69
CA ARG A 49 -19.11 -6.31 -9.74
C ARG A 49 -18.40 -5.90 -8.46
N VAL A 50 -18.49 -4.63 -8.10
CA VAL A 50 -17.77 -4.03 -6.98
C VAL A 50 -18.71 -3.85 -5.78
N TYR A 51 -18.24 -4.25 -4.62
CA TYR A 51 -18.88 -4.07 -3.33
C TYR A 51 -17.93 -3.30 -2.41
N ARG A 52 -18.35 -2.12 -1.98
CA ARG A 52 -17.62 -1.38 -0.94
C ARG A 52 -18.09 -1.82 0.42
N ARG A 53 -17.21 -1.79 1.42
CA ARG A 53 -17.57 -2.13 2.81
C ARG A 53 -18.19 -3.53 2.91
N ALA A 54 -17.62 -4.50 2.19
CA ALA A 54 -18.16 -5.85 2.12
C ALA A 54 -17.87 -6.63 3.42
N PRO A 55 -18.79 -7.49 3.89
CA PRO A 55 -18.51 -8.36 5.03
C PRO A 55 -17.31 -9.28 4.76
N SER A 56 -16.37 -9.31 5.70
CA SER A 56 -15.27 -10.27 5.74
C SER A 56 -15.76 -11.62 6.27
N VAL A 57 -15.08 -12.70 5.92
CA VAL A 57 -15.28 -14.03 6.54
C VAL A 57 -14.73 -14.09 7.97
N LEU A 58 -13.92 -13.11 8.39
CA LEU A 58 -13.33 -13.08 9.73
C LEU A 58 -14.28 -12.40 10.74
N PRO A 59 -14.75 -13.11 11.78
CA PRO A 59 -15.57 -12.51 12.84
C PRO A 59 -14.80 -11.43 13.61
N LEU A 60 -15.53 -10.47 14.19
CA LEU A 60 -14.95 -9.50 15.13
C LEU A 60 -14.44 -10.21 16.39
N PRO A 61 -13.43 -9.63 17.08
CA PRO A 61 -12.98 -10.17 18.36
C PRO A 61 -14.10 -10.11 19.42
N PRO A 62 -14.02 -10.93 20.49
CA PRO A 62 -14.92 -10.83 21.63
C PRO A 62 -15.01 -9.39 22.18
N PRO A 63 -16.19 -8.97 22.70
CA PRO A 63 -17.43 -9.74 22.83
C PRO A 63 -18.32 -9.77 21.58
N MET A 64 -17.91 -9.11 20.48
CA MET A 64 -18.71 -8.95 19.27
C MET A 64 -18.57 -10.11 18.27
N SER A 65 -18.23 -11.32 18.72
CA SER A 65 -17.90 -12.46 17.85
C SER A 65 -19.03 -12.96 16.95
N ALA A 66 -20.28 -12.54 17.21
CA ALA A 66 -21.42 -12.78 16.33
C ALA A 66 -21.45 -11.85 15.10
N GLN A 67 -20.60 -10.83 15.05
CA GLN A 67 -20.48 -9.89 13.94
C GLN A 67 -19.22 -10.17 13.12
N PHE A 68 -19.21 -9.72 11.87
CA PHE A 68 -18.08 -9.89 10.96
C PHE A 68 -17.29 -8.60 10.78
N SER A 69 -15.99 -8.73 10.55
CA SER A 69 -15.15 -7.61 10.13
C SER A 69 -15.59 -7.11 8.75
N VAL A 70 -15.16 -5.91 8.35
CA VAL A 70 -15.49 -5.32 7.05
C VAL A 70 -14.22 -5.17 6.21
N LEU A 71 -14.34 -5.50 4.92
CA LEU A 71 -13.37 -5.26 3.86
C LEU A 71 -13.67 -3.93 3.18
N ASP A 72 -12.65 -3.18 2.78
CA ASP A 72 -12.87 -1.92 2.06
C ASP A 72 -13.52 -2.15 0.70
N VAL A 73 -13.00 -3.11 -0.06
CA VAL A 73 -13.54 -3.48 -1.38
C VAL A 73 -13.53 -5.00 -1.57
N ALA A 74 -14.61 -5.53 -2.12
CA ALA A 74 -14.67 -6.87 -2.70
C ALA A 74 -15.16 -6.77 -4.15
N CYS A 75 -14.58 -7.58 -5.02
CA CYS A 75 -14.90 -7.62 -6.44
C CYS A 75 -15.23 -9.05 -6.86
N ALA A 76 -16.42 -9.24 -7.41
CA ALA A 76 -16.82 -10.50 -8.04
C ALA A 76 -16.68 -10.39 -9.57
N ARG A 77 -16.25 -11.47 -10.20
CA ARG A 77 -16.11 -11.57 -11.66
C ARG A 77 -16.73 -12.87 -12.16
N PRO A 78 -17.19 -12.92 -13.43
CA PRO A 78 -17.77 -14.15 -14.00
C PRO A 78 -16.77 -15.31 -14.00
N ASP A 79 -15.50 -15.05 -14.37
CA ASP A 79 -14.55 -16.10 -14.72
C ASP A 79 -13.38 -16.24 -13.72
N GLY A 80 -13.67 -16.35 -12.42
CA GLY A 80 -12.64 -16.72 -11.45
C GLY A 80 -12.96 -16.34 -10.01
N PRO A 81 -12.01 -16.61 -9.08
CA PRO A 81 -12.21 -16.30 -7.67
C PRO A 81 -12.42 -14.79 -7.47
N PRO A 82 -13.25 -14.39 -6.47
CA PRO A 82 -13.39 -13.01 -6.05
C PRO A 82 -12.05 -12.42 -5.61
N VAL A 83 -11.90 -11.11 -5.78
CA VAL A 83 -10.75 -10.33 -5.30
C VAL A 83 -11.22 -9.49 -4.11
N VAL A 84 -10.45 -9.47 -3.04
CA VAL A 84 -10.73 -8.63 -1.86
C VAL A 84 -9.56 -7.70 -1.63
N VAL A 85 -9.84 -6.46 -1.25
CA VAL A 85 -8.83 -5.41 -1.11
C VAL A 85 -9.04 -4.65 0.19
N GLU A 86 -7.95 -4.48 0.93
CA GLU A 86 -7.84 -3.59 2.08
C GLU A 86 -6.90 -2.43 1.75
N VAL A 87 -7.21 -1.23 2.21
CA VAL A 87 -6.45 -0.01 1.96
C VAL A 87 -6.01 0.61 3.28
N ASP A 88 -4.72 0.51 3.59
CA ASP A 88 -4.20 0.97 4.88
C ASP A 88 -3.04 1.96 4.78
N HIS A 89 -3.09 2.98 5.63
CA HIS A 89 -1.95 3.87 5.95
C HIS A 89 -0.97 3.28 6.98
N GLY A 90 -1.37 2.25 7.73
CA GLY A 90 -0.56 1.59 8.75
C GLY A 90 -0.36 0.11 8.48
N THR A 91 0.65 -0.50 9.11
CA THR A 91 0.74 -1.98 9.15
C THR A 91 -0.01 -2.46 10.37
N ARG A 92 -1.16 -3.12 10.16
CA ARG A 92 -1.98 -3.69 11.22
C ARG A 92 -2.01 -5.20 11.06
N ARG A 93 -1.51 -5.93 12.07
CA ARG A 93 -1.54 -7.41 12.10
C ARG A 93 -2.95 -7.96 11.86
N ARG A 94 -3.96 -7.25 12.36
CA ARG A 94 -5.37 -7.59 12.14
C ARG A 94 -5.79 -7.54 10.66
N THR A 95 -5.26 -6.63 9.85
CA THR A 95 -5.54 -6.61 8.41
C THR A 95 -5.01 -7.88 7.75
N TRP A 96 -3.81 -8.32 8.11
CA TRP A 96 -3.27 -9.57 7.58
C TRP A 96 -4.11 -10.79 7.99
N GLU A 97 -4.58 -10.85 9.24
CA GLU A 97 -5.49 -11.91 9.67
C GLU A 97 -6.78 -11.94 8.82
N LYS A 98 -7.38 -10.77 8.55
CA LYS A 98 -8.54 -10.67 7.63
C LYS A 98 -8.20 -11.25 6.27
N LEU A 99 -7.16 -10.74 5.63
CA LEU A 99 -6.78 -11.13 4.27
C LEU A 99 -6.35 -12.61 4.16
N LEU A 100 -5.70 -13.16 5.18
CA LEU A 100 -5.36 -14.59 5.24
C LEU A 100 -6.61 -15.46 5.38
N ALA A 101 -7.60 -15.04 6.17
CA ALA A 101 -8.88 -15.74 6.27
C ALA A 101 -9.65 -15.72 4.93
N GLU A 102 -9.62 -14.60 4.22
CA GLU A 102 -10.20 -14.51 2.87
C GLU A 102 -9.49 -15.42 1.85
N ALA A 103 -8.16 -15.51 1.94
CA ALA A 103 -7.37 -16.42 1.12
C ALA A 103 -7.77 -17.89 1.38
N ALA A 104 -7.93 -18.26 2.65
CA ALA A 104 -8.38 -19.59 3.06
C ALA A 104 -9.81 -19.89 2.54
N ALA A 105 -10.65 -18.86 2.38
CA ALA A 105 -11.96 -18.95 1.74
C ALA A 105 -11.91 -18.96 0.20
N GLY A 106 -10.72 -19.07 -0.40
CA GLY A 106 -10.53 -19.19 -1.86
C GLY A 106 -10.58 -17.85 -2.62
N ARG A 107 -10.55 -16.71 -1.93
CA ARG A 107 -10.50 -15.39 -2.55
C ARG A 107 -9.05 -14.98 -2.82
N ILE A 108 -8.85 -13.99 -3.70
CA ILE A 108 -7.53 -13.39 -3.95
C ILE A 108 -7.40 -12.14 -3.07
N PRO A 109 -6.58 -12.16 -2.00
CA PRO A 109 -6.35 -10.99 -1.17
C PRO A 109 -5.31 -10.04 -1.74
N LEU A 110 -5.67 -8.77 -1.87
CA LEU A 110 -4.75 -7.68 -2.15
C LEU A 110 -4.71 -6.69 -0.98
N TRP A 111 -3.54 -6.13 -0.72
CA TRP A 111 -3.37 -5.11 0.32
C TRP A 111 -2.73 -3.86 -0.29
N VAL A 112 -3.51 -2.79 -0.39
CA VAL A 112 -3.00 -1.47 -0.81
C VAL A 112 -2.40 -0.80 0.41
N ARG A 113 -1.07 -0.70 0.42
CA ARG A 113 -0.31 -0.06 1.50
C ARG A 113 0.15 1.31 1.04
N TRP A 114 -0.32 2.37 1.69
CA TRP A 114 0.03 3.73 1.31
C TRP A 114 0.69 4.52 2.44
N GLY A 115 1.58 5.46 2.11
CA GLY A 115 2.29 6.26 3.10
C GLY A 115 3.66 6.73 2.60
N ALA A 116 4.40 7.39 3.49
CA ALA A 116 5.78 7.76 3.24
C ALA A 116 6.74 6.65 3.69
N GLY A 117 7.84 6.46 2.95
CA GLY A 117 8.92 5.55 3.34
C GLY A 117 8.76 4.10 2.85
N ARG A 118 9.38 3.17 3.58
CA ARG A 118 9.44 1.74 3.24
C ARG A 118 8.20 1.00 3.74
N PHE A 119 7.78 -0.03 3.02
CA PHE A 119 6.64 -0.87 3.36
C PHE A 119 7.10 -2.27 3.75
N THR A 120 6.54 -2.80 4.84
CA THR A 120 6.74 -4.20 5.26
C THR A 120 5.87 -5.11 4.40
N ALA A 121 6.47 -6.10 3.75
CA ALA A 121 5.74 -7.08 2.99
C ALA A 121 4.80 -7.90 3.90
N PRO A 122 3.55 -8.16 3.48
CA PRO A 122 2.66 -9.07 4.18
C PRO A 122 3.10 -10.53 3.97
N PRO A 123 2.67 -11.46 4.83
CA PRO A 123 2.87 -12.88 4.58
C PRO A 123 2.14 -13.33 3.30
N PRO A 124 2.68 -14.31 2.54
CA PRO A 124 1.96 -14.91 1.42
C PRO A 124 0.67 -15.58 1.92
N PRO A 125 -0.40 -15.65 1.08
CA PRO A 125 -0.44 -15.26 -0.34
C PRO A 125 -0.93 -13.83 -0.58
N ILE A 126 -0.83 -12.91 0.38
CA ILE A 126 -1.32 -11.54 0.23
C ILE A 126 -0.49 -10.77 -0.80
N GLY A 127 -1.13 -10.32 -1.87
CA GLY A 127 -0.50 -9.44 -2.87
C GLY A 127 -0.45 -7.99 -2.38
N MET A 128 0.74 -7.47 -2.09
CA MET A 128 0.90 -6.07 -1.68
C MET A 128 0.97 -5.13 -2.89
N VAL A 129 0.24 -4.01 -2.80
CA VAL A 129 0.31 -2.90 -3.76
C VAL A 129 0.76 -1.65 -3.00
N ALA A 130 2.01 -1.25 -3.21
CA ALA A 130 2.58 -0.09 -2.54
C ALA A 130 2.18 1.23 -3.23
N CYS A 131 1.71 2.19 -2.45
CA CYS A 131 1.34 3.53 -2.92
C CYS A 131 2.07 4.59 -2.11
N GLY A 132 3.29 4.95 -2.55
CA GLY A 132 4.09 6.00 -1.93
C GLY A 132 3.46 7.39 -2.02
N VAL A 133 3.48 8.16 -0.93
CA VAL A 133 3.08 9.57 -0.90
C VAL A 133 4.15 10.42 -0.22
N THR A 134 4.15 11.71 -0.47
CA THR A 134 4.88 12.69 0.35
C THR A 134 3.96 13.19 1.46
N ARG A 135 4.56 13.62 2.57
CA ARG A 135 3.84 14.10 3.76
C ARG A 135 4.39 15.47 4.15
N ARG A 136 3.49 16.38 4.51
CA ARG A 136 3.84 17.64 5.17
C ARG A 136 2.91 17.92 6.36
N THR A 137 3.33 18.81 7.24
CA THR A 137 2.47 19.29 8.34
C THR A 137 1.50 20.33 7.78
N GLY A 138 0.21 20.10 7.97
CA GLY A 138 -0.86 21.07 7.71
C GLY A 138 -1.43 21.65 9.00
N PRO A 139 -2.39 22.59 8.89
CA PRO A 139 -3.01 23.24 10.04
C PRO A 139 -3.77 22.26 10.95
N ASP A 140 -4.49 21.30 10.37
CA ASP A 140 -5.36 20.36 11.09
C ASP A 140 -4.78 18.95 11.24
N GLY A 141 -3.51 18.76 10.83
CA GLY A 141 -2.85 17.46 10.84
C GLY A 141 -1.98 17.22 9.61
N PRO A 142 -1.49 15.98 9.42
CA PRO A 142 -0.64 15.65 8.27
C PRO A 142 -1.43 15.68 6.96
N LEU A 143 -0.84 16.36 5.98
CA LEU A 143 -1.33 16.42 4.60
C LEU A 143 -0.44 15.57 3.70
N HIS A 144 -1.05 14.90 2.74
CA HIS A 144 -0.40 13.92 1.88
C HIS A 144 -0.60 14.28 0.41
N SER A 145 0.48 14.15 -0.36
CA SER A 145 0.50 14.46 -1.77
C SER A 145 1.11 13.32 -2.56
N ARG A 146 0.64 13.15 -3.79
CA ARG A 146 1.21 12.22 -4.76
C ARG A 146 1.26 12.93 -6.10
N VAL A 147 2.47 12.98 -6.66
CA VAL A 147 2.73 13.42 -8.03
C VAL A 147 3.13 12.22 -8.87
N PRO A 148 2.96 12.26 -10.21
CA PRO A 148 3.47 11.21 -11.08
C PRO A 148 4.96 10.97 -10.83
N VAL A 149 5.40 9.72 -10.93
CA VAL A 149 6.82 9.36 -10.72
C VAL A 149 7.72 10.11 -11.71
N THR A 150 7.24 10.39 -12.92
CA THR A 150 7.95 11.17 -13.95
C THR A 150 8.21 12.63 -13.55
N ASP A 151 7.37 13.18 -12.68
CA ASP A 151 7.40 14.61 -12.31
C ASP A 151 7.90 14.79 -10.88
N ARG A 152 8.44 13.73 -10.26
CA ARG A 152 8.92 13.81 -8.88
C ARG A 152 10.19 14.67 -8.85
N PRO A 153 10.20 15.81 -8.14
CA PRO A 153 11.44 16.54 -7.93
C PRO A 153 12.43 15.65 -7.15
N PRO A 154 13.74 15.83 -7.35
CA PRO A 154 14.75 15.13 -6.57
C PRO A 154 14.46 15.24 -5.07
N PRO A 155 14.83 14.24 -4.25
CA PRO A 155 14.69 14.35 -2.80
C PRO A 155 15.30 15.67 -2.33
N ALA A 156 14.58 16.42 -1.51
CA ALA A 156 15.15 17.59 -0.87
C ALA A 156 16.26 17.10 0.06
N HIS A 157 17.51 17.26 -0.38
CA HIS A 157 18.65 17.14 0.51
C HIS A 157 18.57 18.34 1.46
N SER A 158 18.37 18.08 2.75
CA SER A 158 18.68 19.09 3.76
C SER A 158 20.14 19.48 3.55
N ALA A 159 20.38 20.69 3.08
CA ALA A 159 21.70 21.30 3.16
C ALA A 159 21.97 21.47 4.66
N ALA A 160 22.56 20.45 5.28
CA ALA A 160 23.26 20.67 6.52
C ALA A 160 24.34 21.70 6.19
N GLU A 161 24.26 22.87 6.80
CA GLU A 161 25.37 23.83 6.78
C GLU A 161 26.61 23.08 7.28
N LEU A 162 27.49 22.74 6.33
CA LEU A 162 28.82 22.23 6.61
C LEU A 162 29.55 23.36 7.33
N HIS A 163 29.46 23.39 8.65
CA HIS A 163 30.53 23.97 9.45
C HIS A 163 31.78 23.18 9.07
N SER A 164 32.74 23.88 8.47
CA SER A 164 34.04 23.36 8.06
C SER A 164 34.70 22.65 9.23
N SER A 165 34.49 21.34 9.34
CA SER A 165 35.32 20.47 10.16
C SER A 165 36.49 20.05 9.29
N ASP A 166 37.70 20.40 9.71
CA ASP A 166 38.95 19.96 9.09
C ASP A 166 38.87 18.48 8.71
N ALA A 167 39.23 18.19 7.46
CA ALA A 167 39.36 16.84 6.97
C ALA A 167 40.42 16.12 7.81
N VAL A 168 39.99 15.13 8.60
CA VAL A 168 40.93 14.19 9.24
C VAL A 168 41.40 13.24 8.15
N GLU A 169 42.65 13.40 7.72
CA GLU A 169 43.35 12.48 6.85
C GLU A 169 43.52 11.13 7.57
N LEU A 170 42.98 10.07 6.97
CA LEU A 170 43.15 8.70 7.45
C LEU A 170 44.52 8.17 6.96
N PRO A 171 45.38 7.66 7.86
CA PRO A 171 46.68 7.13 7.45
C PRO A 171 46.52 5.93 6.52
N LEU A 172 47.12 5.99 5.33
CA LEU A 172 47.26 4.83 4.45
C LEU A 172 48.28 3.85 5.04
N PRO A 173 48.00 2.53 5.03
CA PRO A 173 48.97 1.54 5.45
C PRO A 173 50.17 1.51 4.48
N PRO A 174 51.40 1.26 4.97
CA PRO A 174 52.58 1.22 4.12
C PRO A 174 52.45 0.08 3.10
N ALA A 175 52.85 0.37 1.86
CA ALA A 175 53.00 -0.64 0.83
C ALA A 175 54.03 -1.66 1.30
N GLY A 176 53.62 -2.92 1.44
CA GLY A 176 54.53 -4.01 1.72
C GLY A 176 55.43 -4.26 0.52
N ASP A 177 56.73 -4.05 0.68
CA ASP A 177 57.75 -4.63 -0.20
C ASP A 177 57.89 -6.12 0.13
N GLY A 178 58.07 -6.94 -0.93
CA GLY A 178 58.06 -8.41 -0.87
C GLY A 178 59.24 -9.07 -0.19
#